data_AF-A0A087WP68-F1
#
_entry.id   AF-A0A087WP68-F1
#
_cell.length_a   1.000
_cell.length_b   1.000
_cell.length_c   1.000
_cell.angle_alpha   90.00
_cell.angle_beta   90.00
_cell.angle_gamma   90.00
#
_symmetry.space_group_name_H-M   'P 1'
#
loop_
_entity.id
_entity.type
_entity.pdbx_description
1 polymer ?
#
loop_
_entity_poly.entity_id
_entity_poly.type
_entity_poly.pdbx_seq_one_letter_code
_entity_poly.pdbx_strand_id
1 'polypeptide(L)'
;MEPEEERIRYSQRLRGTMRRRYEDDGISDDEIEGKRTFDLEEKLQTNKYNANFVTFMEGKDFNVEYIQRGGLRDPLIFKNSDGLGIKMPDPDFTVNDVKMCVGSRRMVDVMDVNTQKGIEMTMAQWTRYYETPEEEREKLYNVISLEFSHTRLENMVQRPSTVDFIDWVDNMWPRHLKESQTESTNAILEMQYPKVQKYCLMSVRGCYTDFHVDFGGTSVWYHIHQGGKVFWLIPPTAHNLELYENWLLSGKQGDIFLGDRVSDCQRIELKQGYTFVIPSGWIHAVYTPTDTLVFGGNFLHSFNIPMQLKIYSIEDRTRVPNKFRYPFYYEMCWYVLERYVYCITNRSHLTKDFQKESLSMDMELNELESGNGDEEGVDREARRMNNKRSVLTSPVANGVNLDYDGLGKACRSLPSLKKTLSGDSSSDSTRGSHNGQVWDPQCSPKKDRQVHLTHFELEGLRCLVDKLESLPLHKKCVPTGIEDEDALIADVKS
;
A
#
# COMPACT_ATOMS: atom_id res chain seq x y z
N MET A 1 -48.35 0.39 37.92
CA MET A 1 -48.51 -0.24 36.59
C MET A 1 -47.60 0.53 35.65
N GLU A 2 -46.35 0.12 35.60
CA GLU A 2 -45.32 0.48 34.61
C GLU A 2 -44.41 -0.76 34.52
N PRO A 3 -43.99 -1.22 33.33
CA PRO A 3 -43.02 -2.29 33.19
C PRO A 3 -41.61 -1.75 32.89
N GLU A 4 -40.59 -2.39 33.46
CA GLU A 4 -39.17 -2.08 33.27
C GLU A 4 -38.64 -2.52 31.90
N GLU A 5 -37.55 -1.90 31.44
CA GLU A 5 -36.91 -2.16 30.15
C GLU A 5 -36.13 -3.49 30.11
N GLU A 6 -36.45 -4.39 29.18
CA GLU A 6 -35.65 -5.61 28.94
C GLU A 6 -34.37 -5.34 28.13
N ARG A 7 -33.23 -5.25 28.82
CA ARG A 7 -31.92 -5.42 28.19
C ARG A 7 -31.73 -6.88 27.72
N ILE A 8 -31.82 -7.10 26.42
CA ILE A 8 -31.57 -8.40 25.79
C ILE A 8 -30.11 -8.84 26.04
N ARG A 9 -29.93 -9.91 26.82
CA ARG A 9 -28.63 -10.54 27.08
C ARG A 9 -28.34 -11.61 26.03
N TYR A 10 -27.20 -11.52 25.35
CA TYR A 10 -26.71 -12.59 24.48
C TYR A 10 -26.47 -13.88 25.28
N SER A 11 -27.01 -15.01 24.82
CA SER A 11 -26.95 -16.28 25.55
C SER A 11 -25.59 -16.96 25.39
N GLN A 12 -24.79 -17.01 26.45
CA GLN A 12 -23.64 -17.91 26.53
C GLN A 12 -24.11 -19.36 26.66
N ARG A 13 -24.01 -20.15 25.58
CA ARG A 13 -24.10 -21.63 25.67
C ARG A 13 -22.70 -22.22 25.82
N LEU A 14 -22.31 -22.47 27.06
CA LEU A 14 -21.15 -23.28 27.41
C LEU A 14 -21.26 -24.68 26.77
N ARG A 15 -20.37 -24.98 25.83
CA ARG A 15 -20.02 -26.36 25.45
C ARG A 15 -18.53 -26.55 25.66
N GLY A 16 -18.17 -27.12 26.80
CA GLY A 16 -16.81 -27.55 27.06
C GLY A 16 -16.43 -28.68 26.11
N THR A 17 -15.50 -28.41 25.20
CA THR A 17 -14.93 -29.44 24.32
C THR A 17 -13.48 -29.64 24.72
N MET A 18 -13.20 -30.82 25.26
CA MET A 18 -11.88 -31.29 25.69
C MET A 18 -10.85 -31.12 24.57
N ARG A 19 -9.72 -30.43 24.85
CA ARG A 19 -8.59 -30.32 23.91
C ARG A 19 -8.06 -31.72 23.57
N ARG A 20 -8.46 -32.27 22.43
CA ARG A 20 -7.73 -33.39 21.81
C ARG A 20 -6.41 -32.84 21.29
N ARG A 21 -5.29 -33.31 21.88
CA ARG A 21 -4.02 -33.33 21.16
C ARG A 21 -4.20 -34.27 19.97
N TYR A 22 -3.77 -33.83 18.80
CA TYR A 22 -3.37 -34.77 17.76
C TYR A 22 -1.92 -35.11 18.06
N GLU A 23 -1.67 -36.38 18.37
CA GLU A 23 -0.33 -36.94 18.39
C GLU A 23 0.00 -37.32 16.94
N ASP A 24 1.01 -36.66 16.39
CA ASP A 24 1.41 -36.75 14.99
C ASP A 24 2.41 -37.91 14.81
N ASP A 25 1.92 -39.14 14.98
CA ASP A 25 2.72 -40.37 14.86
C ASP A 25 2.94 -40.74 13.37
N GLY A 26 3.78 -39.94 12.71
CA GLY A 26 4.23 -40.13 11.32
C GLY A 26 5.76 -40.20 11.21
N ILE A 27 6.36 -41.32 11.62
CA ILE A 27 7.81 -41.54 11.54
C ILE A 27 8.24 -41.84 10.09
N SER A 28 9.11 -41.01 9.49
CA SER A 28 10.46 -41.36 8.96
C SER A 28 11.01 -40.23 8.07
N ASP A 29 12.33 -40.01 8.15
CA ASP A 29 13.22 -39.38 7.16
C ASP A 29 12.78 -37.98 6.65
N ASP A 30 13.29 -36.85 7.16
CA ASP A 30 14.71 -36.58 7.37
C ASP A 30 14.96 -35.38 8.30
N GLU A 31 15.78 -35.55 9.34
CA GLU A 31 16.57 -34.47 9.96
C GLU A 31 17.80 -34.10 9.09
N ILE A 32 17.66 -34.13 7.76
CA ILE A 32 18.59 -33.43 6.88
C ILE A 32 18.39 -31.94 7.18
N GLU A 33 19.41 -31.37 7.83
CA GLU A 33 19.50 -29.95 8.12
C GLU A 33 19.03 -29.14 6.91
N GLY A 34 18.18 -28.12 7.12
CA GLY A 34 17.72 -27.20 6.07
C GLY A 34 18.82 -26.30 5.48
N LYS A 35 20.07 -26.78 5.40
CA LYS A 35 21.19 -26.09 4.80
C LYS A 35 20.88 -25.82 3.32
N ARG A 36 20.88 -24.54 2.95
CA ARG A 36 21.07 -24.10 1.57
C ARG A 36 22.24 -24.87 0.96
N THR A 37 22.02 -25.54 -0.17
CA THR A 37 23.11 -26.24 -0.87
C THR A 37 23.85 -25.32 -1.84
N PHE A 38 23.26 -24.17 -2.19
CA PHE A 38 23.94 -23.13 -2.97
C PHE A 38 24.80 -22.24 -2.07
N ASP A 39 26.00 -21.90 -2.56
CA ASP A 39 26.89 -20.96 -1.89
C ASP A 39 26.37 -19.53 -2.06
N LEU A 40 25.89 -18.92 -0.97
CA LEU A 40 25.38 -17.54 -0.97
C LEU A 40 26.49 -16.51 -1.16
N GLU A 41 27.73 -16.79 -0.75
CA GLU A 41 28.87 -15.89 -0.93
C GLU A 41 29.25 -15.80 -2.41
N GLU A 42 29.19 -16.92 -3.16
CA GLU A 42 29.28 -16.89 -4.63
C GLU A 42 28.23 -15.94 -5.22
N LYS A 43 26.97 -16.00 -4.74
CA LYS A 43 25.88 -15.14 -5.23
C LYS A 43 26.07 -13.66 -4.84
N LEU A 44 26.81 -13.36 -3.78
CA LEU A 44 27.15 -12.01 -3.33
C LEU A 44 28.37 -11.41 -4.05
N GLN A 45 29.35 -12.22 -4.43
CA GLN A 45 30.59 -11.75 -5.07
C GLN A 45 30.55 -11.75 -6.60
N THR A 46 29.81 -12.68 -7.22
CA THR A 46 29.76 -12.81 -8.69
C THR A 46 29.22 -11.55 -9.37
N ASN A 47 29.71 -11.19 -10.56
CA ASN A 47 29.19 -10.06 -11.35
C ASN A 47 28.18 -10.48 -12.43
N LYS A 48 27.64 -11.72 -12.37
CA LYS A 48 26.71 -12.25 -13.38
C LYS A 48 25.29 -11.67 -13.30
N TYR A 49 24.87 -11.13 -12.16
CA TYR A 49 23.56 -10.50 -11.96
C TYR A 49 23.57 -9.01 -12.34
N ASN A 50 23.91 -8.73 -13.60
CA ASN A 50 24.23 -7.40 -14.11
C ASN A 50 23.12 -6.75 -14.95
N ALA A 51 21.88 -7.27 -14.87
CA ALA A 51 20.73 -6.63 -15.49
C ALA A 51 20.48 -5.22 -14.89
N ASN A 52 19.85 -4.34 -15.66
CA ASN A 52 19.62 -2.93 -15.29
C ASN A 52 18.12 -2.62 -15.28
N PHE A 53 17.41 -3.08 -14.25
CA PHE A 53 15.98 -2.85 -14.06
C PHE A 53 15.68 -1.60 -13.23
N VAL A 54 16.51 -1.33 -12.22
CA VAL A 54 16.26 -0.25 -11.25
C VAL A 54 16.47 1.12 -11.89
N THR A 55 15.44 1.96 -11.81
CA THR A 55 15.50 3.38 -12.14
C THR A 55 15.90 4.19 -10.92
N PHE A 56 16.95 5.00 -11.03
CA PHE A 56 17.32 5.98 -10.01
C PHE A 56 16.59 7.30 -10.28
N MET A 57 15.97 7.89 -9.25
CA MET A 57 15.09 9.04 -9.39
C MET A 57 15.25 10.02 -8.21
N GLU A 58 14.89 11.29 -8.41
CA GLU A 58 14.74 12.28 -7.34
C GLU A 58 13.30 12.26 -6.79
N GLY A 59 13.11 12.45 -5.48
CA GLY A 59 11.80 12.26 -4.85
C GLY A 59 10.68 13.16 -5.40
N LYS A 60 11.02 14.39 -5.84
CA LYS A 60 10.08 15.33 -6.48
C LYS A 60 9.46 14.82 -7.80
N ASP A 61 10.13 13.90 -8.49
CA ASP A 61 9.67 13.37 -9.78
C ASP A 61 8.76 12.15 -9.59
N PHE A 62 8.77 11.56 -8.38
CA PHE A 62 7.86 10.50 -7.98
C PHE A 62 6.53 11.08 -7.49
N ASN A 63 5.63 11.36 -8.43
CA ASN A 63 4.32 11.94 -8.20
C ASN A 63 3.20 11.14 -8.93
N VAL A 64 1.94 11.52 -8.75
CA VAL A 64 0.80 10.78 -9.35
C VAL A 64 0.85 10.78 -10.88
N GLU A 65 1.37 11.83 -11.54
CA GLU A 65 1.51 11.85 -13.00
C GLU A 65 2.53 10.80 -13.48
N TYR A 66 3.63 10.62 -12.75
CA TYR A 66 4.58 9.52 -13.01
C TYR A 66 3.89 8.15 -12.94
N ILE A 67 3.05 7.92 -11.92
CA ILE A 67 2.27 6.67 -11.77
C ILE A 67 1.27 6.50 -12.92
N GLN A 68 0.54 7.55 -13.30
CA GLN A 68 -0.42 7.51 -14.41
C GLN A 68 0.26 7.20 -15.76
N ARG A 69 1.50 7.71 -15.95
CA ARG A 69 2.27 7.55 -17.19
C ARG A 69 2.97 6.19 -17.29
N GLY A 70 3.62 5.74 -16.21
CA GLY A 70 4.43 4.52 -16.18
C GLY A 70 3.77 3.31 -15.50
N GLY A 71 2.61 3.49 -14.88
CA GLY A 71 1.85 2.44 -14.19
C GLY A 71 2.46 1.95 -12.87
N LEU A 72 3.62 2.48 -12.46
CA LEU A 72 4.54 1.87 -11.48
C LEU A 72 4.90 0.42 -11.90
N ARG A 73 5.78 0.30 -12.91
CA ARG A 73 6.26 -0.99 -13.43
C ARG A 73 7.73 -1.28 -13.14
N ASP A 74 8.54 -0.24 -12.98
CA ASP A 74 9.99 -0.32 -12.76
C ASP A 74 10.34 -0.14 -11.26
N PRO A 75 11.31 -0.90 -10.70
CA PRO A 75 11.80 -0.68 -9.35
C PRO A 75 12.57 0.64 -9.24
N LEU A 76 12.36 1.39 -8.16
CA LEU A 76 12.85 2.77 -8.02
C LEU A 76 13.77 2.93 -6.82
N ILE A 77 14.96 3.49 -6.99
CA ILE A 77 15.81 3.94 -5.87
C ILE A 77 15.89 5.47 -5.84
N PHE A 78 15.59 6.01 -4.66
CA PHE A 78 15.85 7.37 -4.25
C PHE A 78 17.06 7.36 -3.31
N LYS A 79 18.15 8.01 -3.72
CA LYS A 79 19.40 8.04 -2.93
C LYS A 79 19.34 9.01 -1.75
N ASN A 80 18.44 9.98 -1.82
CA ASN A 80 18.06 10.90 -0.77
C ASN A 80 16.55 10.80 -0.52
N SER A 81 16.10 11.33 0.61
CA SER A 81 14.68 11.41 0.99
C SER A 81 13.99 12.68 0.47
N ASP A 82 14.74 13.61 -0.11
CA ASP A 82 14.27 14.93 -0.52
C ASP A 82 13.15 14.84 -1.55
N GLY A 83 12.04 15.54 -1.29
CA GLY A 83 10.86 15.56 -2.16
C GLY A 83 9.93 14.35 -2.03
N LEU A 84 10.30 13.27 -1.35
CA LEU A 84 9.41 12.12 -1.14
C LEU A 84 8.30 12.40 -0.10
N GLY A 85 8.52 13.34 0.83
CA GLY A 85 7.60 13.60 1.94
C GLY A 85 7.64 12.57 3.08
N ILE A 86 8.62 11.66 3.09
CA ILE A 86 8.80 10.70 4.19
C ILE A 86 9.17 11.41 5.49
N LYS A 87 8.80 10.78 6.61
CA LYS A 87 9.26 11.11 7.97
C LYS A 87 9.81 9.84 8.59
N MET A 88 10.93 9.94 9.30
CA MET A 88 11.56 8.84 10.00
C MET A 88 11.86 9.21 11.46
N PRO A 89 12.08 8.23 12.35
CA PRO A 89 12.65 8.46 13.67
C PRO A 89 14.05 9.08 13.58
N ASP A 90 14.55 9.56 14.73
CA ASP A 90 15.93 10.03 14.88
C ASP A 90 16.95 9.00 14.31
N PRO A 91 18.04 9.42 13.64
CA PRO A 91 19.03 8.50 13.07
C PRO A 91 19.61 7.47 14.06
N ASP A 92 19.69 7.79 15.35
CA ASP A 92 20.25 6.91 16.39
C ASP A 92 19.19 5.95 17.00
N PHE A 93 17.96 5.93 16.47
CA PHE A 93 16.83 5.16 17.00
C PHE A 93 17.04 3.63 16.94
N THR A 94 16.98 2.95 18.08
CA THR A 94 17.42 1.55 18.20
C THR A 94 16.27 0.53 18.16
N VAL A 95 16.60 -0.77 18.06
CA VAL A 95 15.65 -1.88 18.26
C VAL A 95 15.03 -1.86 19.67
N ASN A 96 15.76 -1.39 20.68
CA ASN A 96 15.22 -1.15 22.01
C ASN A 96 14.13 -0.06 22.00
N ASP A 97 14.28 0.99 21.19
CA ASP A 97 13.27 2.05 21.07
C ASP A 97 12.05 1.58 20.28
N VAL A 98 12.22 0.73 19.26
CA VAL A 98 11.11 0.01 18.61
C VAL A 98 10.31 -0.77 19.67
N LYS A 99 10.98 -1.58 20.51
CA LYS A 99 10.36 -2.30 21.64
C LYS A 99 9.61 -1.36 22.60
N MET A 100 10.18 -0.20 22.92
CA MET A 100 9.54 0.77 23.82
C MET A 100 8.30 1.44 23.21
N CYS A 101 8.22 1.55 21.87
CA CYS A 101 7.05 2.07 21.18
C CYS A 101 5.94 1.03 20.97
N VAL A 102 6.29 -0.23 20.64
CA VAL A 102 5.31 -1.31 20.36
C VAL A 102 4.96 -2.20 21.55
N GLY A 103 5.73 -2.12 22.64
CA GLY A 103 5.51 -2.83 23.91
C GLY A 103 6.33 -4.12 24.08
N SER A 104 7.08 -4.22 25.19
CA SER A 104 8.01 -5.32 25.47
C SER A 104 7.42 -6.73 25.45
N ARG A 105 6.13 -6.90 25.77
CA ARG A 105 5.42 -8.19 25.79
C ARG A 105 4.71 -8.53 24.47
N ARG A 106 4.77 -7.65 23.48
CA ARG A 106 4.16 -7.89 22.16
C ARG A 106 4.84 -9.10 21.51
N MET A 107 4.04 -10.07 21.06
CA MET A 107 4.51 -11.19 20.26
C MET A 107 4.83 -10.72 18.84
N VAL A 108 5.89 -11.28 18.27
CA VAL A 108 6.39 -10.97 16.93
C VAL A 108 6.77 -12.26 16.23
N ASP A 109 6.37 -12.35 14.96
CA ASP A 109 6.82 -13.39 14.04
C ASP A 109 8.30 -13.20 13.70
N VAL A 110 9.11 -14.21 13.97
CA VAL A 110 10.55 -14.24 13.73
C VAL A 110 10.87 -15.41 12.80
N MET A 111 11.64 -15.15 11.75
CA MET A 111 12.08 -16.18 10.81
C MET A 111 13.43 -16.77 11.25
N ASP A 112 13.52 -18.08 11.39
CA ASP A 112 14.80 -18.81 11.47
C ASP A 112 15.39 -18.89 10.05
N VAL A 113 16.48 -18.15 9.81
CA VAL A 113 17.09 -17.92 8.48
C VAL A 113 17.71 -19.19 7.89
N ASN A 114 17.99 -20.19 8.73
CA ASN A 114 18.53 -21.46 8.25
C ASN A 114 17.39 -22.32 7.69
N THR A 115 16.24 -22.35 8.35
CA THR A 115 15.11 -23.20 7.94
C THR A 115 14.03 -22.49 7.11
N GLN A 116 14.11 -21.16 6.99
CA GLN A 116 13.05 -20.27 6.48
C GLN A 116 11.69 -20.41 7.23
N LYS A 117 11.65 -21.09 8.40
CA LYS A 117 10.42 -21.31 9.18
C LYS A 117 10.17 -20.17 10.17
N GLY A 118 8.90 -19.86 10.39
CA GLY A 118 8.47 -18.90 11.40
C GLY A 118 8.41 -19.51 12.81
N ILE A 119 8.93 -18.77 13.78
CA ILE A 119 8.72 -18.95 15.21
C ILE A 119 8.14 -17.64 15.78
N GLU A 120 7.66 -17.66 17.03
CA GLU A 120 7.13 -16.46 17.69
C GLU A 120 7.89 -16.20 19.00
N MET A 121 8.24 -14.94 19.27
CA MET A 121 8.79 -14.51 20.56
C MET A 121 8.35 -13.09 20.92
N THR A 122 8.57 -12.66 22.17
CA THR A 122 8.26 -11.28 22.58
C THR A 122 9.31 -10.28 22.07
N MET A 123 8.93 -9.02 21.87
CA MET A 123 9.88 -7.94 21.55
C MET A 123 11.01 -7.80 22.58
N ALA A 124 10.79 -8.14 23.85
CA ALA A 124 11.85 -8.18 24.86
C ALA A 124 12.91 -9.26 24.56
N GLN A 125 12.48 -10.46 24.16
CA GLN A 125 13.39 -11.55 23.76
C GLN A 125 14.12 -11.20 22.46
N TRP A 126 13.39 -10.68 21.46
CA TRP A 126 13.96 -10.22 20.20
C TRP A 126 15.03 -9.14 20.39
N THR A 127 14.74 -8.12 21.20
CA THR A 127 15.71 -7.02 21.47
C THR A 127 16.98 -7.57 22.10
N ARG A 128 16.87 -8.44 23.10
CA ARG A 128 18.03 -9.09 23.74
C ARG A 128 18.84 -9.92 22.75
N TYR A 129 18.18 -10.66 21.85
CA TYR A 129 18.85 -11.39 20.79
C TYR A 129 19.61 -10.45 19.83
N TYR A 130 18.98 -9.37 19.40
CA TYR A 130 19.59 -8.38 18.50
C TYR A 130 20.82 -7.70 19.14
N GLU A 131 20.74 -7.38 20.43
CA GLU A 131 21.84 -6.79 21.21
C GLU A 131 22.95 -7.77 21.59
N THR A 132 22.78 -9.08 21.34
CA THR A 132 23.81 -10.11 21.59
C THR A 132 24.93 -9.99 20.53
N PRO A 133 26.23 -10.01 20.89
CA PRO A 133 27.35 -9.99 19.94
C PRO A 133 27.26 -11.07 18.86
N GLU A 134 27.77 -10.82 17.65
CA GLU A 134 27.60 -11.73 16.50
C GLU A 134 28.13 -13.14 16.81
N GLU A 135 29.28 -13.22 17.47
CA GLU A 135 29.95 -14.45 17.89
C GLU A 135 29.23 -15.23 19.01
N GLU A 136 28.30 -14.59 19.72
CA GLU A 136 27.47 -15.19 20.78
C GLU A 136 26.05 -15.58 20.28
N ARG A 137 25.66 -15.20 19.05
CA ARG A 137 24.36 -15.53 18.47
C ARG A 137 24.29 -17.01 18.04
N GLU A 138 23.66 -17.85 18.86
CA GLU A 138 23.46 -19.30 18.58
C GLU A 138 22.75 -19.60 17.24
N LYS A 139 21.94 -18.67 16.74
CA LYS A 139 21.11 -18.81 15.54
C LYS A 139 21.01 -17.49 14.78
N LEU A 140 20.72 -17.58 13.48
CA LEU A 140 20.34 -16.43 12.66
C LEU A 140 18.82 -16.28 12.62
N TYR A 141 18.32 -15.21 13.22
CA TYR A 141 16.90 -14.86 13.27
C TYR A 141 16.65 -13.50 12.60
N ASN A 142 15.49 -13.35 11.96
CA ASN A 142 15.13 -12.14 11.21
C ASN A 142 13.68 -11.73 11.48
N VAL A 143 13.42 -10.44 11.73
CA VAL A 143 12.06 -9.88 11.82
C VAL A 143 11.78 -9.04 10.58
N ILE A 144 10.78 -9.45 9.80
CA ILE A 144 10.37 -8.76 8.56
C ILE A 144 8.88 -8.36 8.53
N SER A 145 8.12 -8.65 9.59
CA SER A 145 6.65 -8.61 9.61
C SER A 145 6.06 -7.84 10.81
N LEU A 146 6.85 -7.03 11.52
CA LEU A 146 6.35 -6.21 12.64
C LEU A 146 5.56 -5.00 12.10
N GLU A 147 4.25 -5.15 11.92
CA GLU A 147 3.36 -4.05 11.55
C GLU A 147 3.06 -3.18 12.78
N PHE A 148 3.43 -1.89 12.76
CA PHE A 148 3.43 -1.03 13.94
C PHE A 148 2.39 0.10 13.91
N SER A 149 1.46 0.12 12.95
CA SER A 149 0.29 1.00 13.04
C SER A 149 -0.51 0.67 14.31
N HIS A 150 -1.17 1.68 14.88
CA HIS A 150 -1.85 1.66 16.17
C HIS A 150 -0.87 1.49 17.35
N THR A 151 0.37 1.98 17.19
CA THR A 151 1.36 2.15 18.26
C THR A 151 1.97 3.56 18.22
N ARG A 152 2.73 3.95 19.25
CA ARG A 152 3.41 5.28 19.25
C ARG A 152 4.36 5.48 18.08
N LEU A 153 4.88 4.41 17.49
CA LEU A 153 5.83 4.45 16.37
C LEU A 153 5.18 4.94 15.06
N GLU A 154 3.86 4.78 14.93
CA GLU A 154 3.10 5.18 13.72
C GLU A 154 3.26 6.66 13.38
N ASN A 155 3.23 7.54 14.38
CA ASN A 155 3.34 8.99 14.21
C ASN A 155 4.79 9.48 14.00
N MET A 156 5.76 8.57 14.16
CA MET A 156 7.18 8.82 13.93
C MET A 156 7.57 8.49 12.48
N VAL A 157 6.88 7.56 11.83
CA VAL A 157 7.16 7.08 10.47
C VAL A 157 6.05 7.50 9.51
N GLN A 158 6.41 8.22 8.45
CA GLN A 158 5.52 8.48 7.32
C GLN A 158 6.17 8.00 6.01
N ARG A 159 5.35 7.39 5.16
CA ARG A 159 5.73 6.86 3.85
C ARG A 159 5.78 7.96 2.79
N PRO A 160 6.27 7.70 1.56
CA PRO A 160 6.32 8.72 0.53
C PRO A 160 4.90 9.19 0.20
N SER A 161 4.66 10.50 0.11
CA SER A 161 3.30 11.04 -0.03
C SER A 161 2.56 10.52 -1.27
N THR A 162 3.29 10.22 -2.34
CA THR A 162 2.75 9.61 -3.58
C THR A 162 2.16 8.21 -3.35
N VAL A 163 2.57 7.49 -2.31
CA VAL A 163 1.93 6.23 -1.89
C VAL A 163 0.57 6.51 -1.24
N ASP A 164 0.46 7.54 -0.39
CA ASP A 164 -0.82 7.93 0.25
C ASP A 164 -1.90 8.27 -0.79
N PHE A 165 -1.51 8.85 -1.94
CA PHE A 165 -2.44 9.17 -3.04
C PHE A 165 -3.03 7.95 -3.77
N ILE A 166 -2.34 6.79 -3.75
CA ILE A 166 -2.66 5.63 -4.61
C ILE A 166 -2.97 4.34 -3.85
N ASP A 167 -2.64 4.26 -2.56
CA ASP A 167 -2.88 3.07 -1.73
C ASP A 167 -4.37 2.81 -1.55
N TRP A 168 -4.80 1.59 -1.89
CA TRP A 168 -6.16 1.13 -1.71
C TRP A 168 -6.67 1.20 -0.27
N VAL A 169 -5.82 1.02 0.75
CA VAL A 169 -6.29 1.09 2.15
C VAL A 169 -6.79 2.49 2.51
N ASP A 170 -6.07 3.55 2.12
CA ASP A 170 -6.47 4.93 2.46
C ASP A 170 -7.54 5.50 1.54
N ASN A 171 -7.59 5.04 0.29
CA ASN A 171 -8.43 5.64 -0.75
C ASN A 171 -9.71 4.83 -1.08
N MET A 172 -9.75 3.56 -0.69
CA MET A 172 -10.81 2.63 -1.08
C MET A 172 -11.53 1.99 0.11
N TRP A 173 -10.84 1.68 1.22
CA TRP A 173 -11.51 1.14 2.40
C TRP A 173 -12.40 2.18 3.08
N PRO A 174 -13.58 1.80 3.62
CA PRO A 174 -14.41 2.70 4.40
C PRO A 174 -13.66 3.27 5.62
N ARG A 175 -13.47 4.59 5.64
CA ARG A 175 -12.62 5.31 6.62
C ARG A 175 -13.00 5.01 8.08
N HIS A 176 -14.29 4.99 8.41
CA HIS A 176 -14.77 4.69 9.77
C HIS A 176 -14.36 3.28 10.26
N LEU A 177 -14.22 2.30 9.37
CA LEU A 177 -13.70 0.97 9.72
C LEU A 177 -12.20 1.02 9.99
N LYS A 178 -11.44 1.82 9.24
CA LYS A 178 -10.01 2.01 9.51
C LYS A 178 -9.79 2.71 10.86
N GLU A 179 -10.55 3.77 11.12
CA GLU A 179 -10.44 4.57 12.35
C GLU A 179 -10.97 3.84 13.61
N SER A 180 -11.84 2.84 13.45
CA SER A 180 -12.28 1.99 14.55
C SER A 180 -11.24 0.92 14.97
N GLN A 181 -10.14 0.76 14.23
CA GLN A 181 -9.05 -0.13 14.61
C GLN A 181 -8.40 0.34 15.92
N THR A 182 -8.28 -0.59 16.87
CA THR A 182 -7.62 -0.35 18.16
C THR A 182 -6.54 -1.38 18.46
N GLU A 183 -6.70 -2.63 18.01
CA GLU A 183 -5.68 -3.66 18.17
C GLU A 183 -4.44 -3.34 17.31
N SER A 184 -3.26 -3.42 17.94
CA SER A 184 -1.98 -3.01 17.36
C SER A 184 -1.17 -4.16 16.74
N THR A 185 -1.55 -5.40 17.04
CA THR A 185 -1.05 -6.62 16.40
C THR A 185 -1.76 -6.87 15.06
N ASN A 186 -1.59 -8.06 14.49
CA ASN A 186 -2.23 -8.49 13.25
C ASN A 186 -3.23 -9.64 13.49
N ALA A 187 -3.85 -9.66 14.68
CA ALA A 187 -4.88 -10.64 15.03
C ALA A 187 -6.11 -10.45 14.13
N ILE A 188 -6.33 -11.38 13.18
CA ILE A 188 -7.33 -11.25 12.12
C ILE A 188 -8.78 -11.04 12.60
N LEU A 189 -9.12 -11.49 13.81
CA LEU A 189 -10.45 -11.34 14.41
C LEU A 189 -10.74 -9.91 14.91
N GLU A 190 -9.70 -9.16 15.27
CA GLU A 190 -9.78 -7.78 15.75
C GLU A 190 -9.49 -6.75 14.64
N MET A 191 -9.21 -7.24 13.43
CA MET A 191 -8.74 -6.45 12.29
C MET A 191 -9.92 -5.88 11.48
N GLN A 192 -10.07 -4.57 11.45
CA GLN A 192 -11.19 -3.85 10.81
C GLN A 192 -10.88 -3.36 9.39
N TYR A 193 -9.61 -3.41 8.98
CA TYR A 193 -9.12 -3.07 7.64
C TYR A 193 -7.82 -3.84 7.34
N PRO A 194 -7.33 -3.91 6.08
CA PRO A 194 -6.05 -4.56 5.78
C PRO A 194 -4.85 -3.85 6.42
N LYS A 195 -4.48 -4.27 7.63
CA LYS A 195 -3.42 -3.68 8.46
C LYS A 195 -2.03 -4.14 8.00
N VAL A 196 -1.57 -3.54 6.89
CA VAL A 196 -0.33 -3.89 6.18
C VAL A 196 0.50 -2.66 5.74
N GLN A 197 0.18 -1.47 6.28
CA GLN A 197 0.69 -0.20 5.73
C GLN A 197 2.07 0.20 6.25
N LYS A 198 2.43 -0.16 7.50
CA LYS A 198 3.66 0.29 8.17
C LYS A 198 4.37 -0.85 8.89
N TYR A 199 5.43 -1.38 8.28
CA TYR A 199 6.28 -2.46 8.78
C TYR A 199 7.65 -1.97 9.25
N CYS A 200 8.09 -2.47 10.40
CA CYS A 200 9.45 -2.35 10.89
C CYS A 200 10.18 -3.68 10.65
N LEU A 201 11.32 -3.64 9.99
CA LEU A 201 12.15 -4.82 9.75
C LEU A 201 13.48 -4.65 10.46
N MET A 202 13.85 -5.68 11.21
CA MET A 202 15.05 -5.72 12.04
C MET A 202 15.79 -7.00 11.68
N SER A 203 16.96 -6.84 11.06
CA SER A 203 17.71 -7.95 10.51
C SER A 203 19.16 -7.88 10.97
N VAL A 204 19.69 -8.99 11.47
CA VAL A 204 21.10 -9.09 11.81
C VAL A 204 21.96 -9.40 10.59
N ARG A 205 23.26 -9.11 10.68
CA ARG A 205 24.27 -9.51 9.72
C ARG A 205 24.18 -11.01 9.42
N GLY A 206 24.25 -11.37 8.14
CA GLY A 206 24.12 -12.74 7.67
C GLY A 206 22.67 -13.17 7.37
N CYS A 207 21.64 -12.40 7.76
CA CYS A 207 20.26 -12.75 7.43
C CYS A 207 20.01 -12.76 5.92
N TYR A 208 19.47 -13.87 5.41
CA TYR A 208 18.95 -14.03 4.06
C TYR A 208 17.46 -14.37 4.09
N THR A 209 16.68 -13.70 3.24
CA THR A 209 15.29 -14.04 2.93
C THR A 209 15.26 -14.47 1.47
N ASP A 210 14.80 -15.70 1.22
CA ASP A 210 14.86 -16.32 -0.11
C ASP A 210 13.87 -15.70 -1.11
N PHE A 211 13.92 -16.12 -2.37
CA PHE A 211 13.10 -15.57 -3.44
C PHE A 211 11.60 -15.68 -3.14
N HIS A 212 10.91 -14.54 -3.13
CA HIS A 212 9.48 -14.43 -2.92
C HIS A 212 8.88 -13.30 -3.75
N VAL A 213 7.56 -13.26 -3.79
CA VAL A 213 6.75 -12.12 -4.23
C VAL A 213 5.85 -11.75 -3.06
N ASP A 214 5.68 -10.46 -2.79
CA ASP A 214 4.85 -10.00 -1.67
C ASP A 214 3.36 -10.33 -1.85
N PHE A 215 2.69 -10.47 -0.71
CA PHE A 215 1.35 -11.04 -0.59
C PHE A 215 0.27 -10.22 -1.32
N GLY A 216 -0.64 -10.90 -2.01
CA GLY A 216 -1.65 -10.28 -2.89
C GLY A 216 -1.05 -9.57 -4.11
N GLY A 217 0.27 -9.69 -4.34
CA GLY A 217 1.00 -8.93 -5.33
C GLY A 217 1.09 -7.45 -4.99
N THR A 218 1.24 -7.09 -3.72
CA THR A 218 1.47 -5.70 -3.29
C THR A 218 2.70 -5.08 -3.95
N SER A 219 2.67 -3.77 -4.10
CA SER A 219 3.87 -2.95 -4.27
C SER A 219 4.40 -2.59 -2.87
N VAL A 220 5.72 -2.42 -2.73
CA VAL A 220 6.40 -2.15 -1.46
C VAL A 220 7.18 -0.84 -1.53
N TRP A 221 7.18 -0.09 -0.44
CA TRP A 221 8.15 0.98 -0.18
C TRP A 221 9.04 0.59 1.01
N TYR A 222 10.34 0.90 0.95
CA TYR A 222 11.36 0.34 1.84
C TYR A 222 12.46 1.39 2.10
N HIS A 223 12.66 1.81 3.34
CA HIS A 223 13.65 2.85 3.70
C HIS A 223 14.69 2.31 4.68
N ILE A 224 15.97 2.35 4.28
CA ILE A 224 17.09 1.90 5.13
C ILE A 224 17.40 2.98 6.16
N HIS A 225 16.88 2.83 7.38
CA HIS A 225 17.11 3.79 8.46
C HIS A 225 18.54 3.69 9.00
N GLN A 226 19.03 2.47 9.21
CA GLN A 226 20.42 2.16 9.58
C GLN A 226 20.91 0.92 8.84
N GLY A 227 22.20 0.89 8.47
CA GLY A 227 22.83 -0.28 7.85
C GLY A 227 22.66 -0.35 6.34
N GLY A 228 22.29 -1.52 5.80
CA GLY A 228 22.20 -1.77 4.37
C GLY A 228 21.62 -3.14 4.00
N LYS A 229 21.21 -3.28 2.74
CA LYS A 229 20.62 -4.51 2.20
C LYS A 229 21.15 -4.80 0.80
N VAL A 230 21.21 -6.08 0.44
CA VAL A 230 21.48 -6.51 -0.94
C VAL A 230 20.24 -7.24 -1.46
N PHE A 231 19.70 -6.79 -2.58
CA PHE A 231 18.54 -7.37 -3.24
C PHE A 231 18.97 -8.09 -4.52
N TRP A 232 18.33 -9.22 -4.83
CA TRP A 232 18.29 -9.78 -6.18
C TRP A 232 16.88 -9.58 -6.74
N LEU A 233 16.78 -9.03 -7.94
CA LEU A 233 15.53 -8.64 -8.58
C LEU A 233 15.33 -9.41 -9.88
N ILE A 234 14.15 -10.02 -10.01
CA ILE A 234 13.71 -10.78 -11.18
C ILE A 234 12.38 -10.18 -11.66
N PRO A 235 12.27 -9.73 -12.93
CA PRO A 235 11.06 -9.08 -13.43
C PRO A 235 9.88 -10.07 -13.53
N PRO A 236 8.63 -9.62 -13.31
CA PRO A 236 7.43 -10.45 -13.33
C PRO A 236 6.95 -10.82 -14.74
N THR A 237 7.88 -11.27 -15.60
CA THR A 237 7.53 -11.80 -16.93
C THR A 237 6.66 -13.05 -16.79
N ALA A 238 5.88 -13.37 -17.83
CA ALA A 238 5.06 -14.58 -17.83
C ALA A 238 5.89 -15.84 -17.55
N HIS A 239 7.08 -15.93 -18.16
CA HIS A 239 8.01 -17.03 -17.97
C HIS A 239 8.63 -17.08 -16.57
N ASN A 240 9.06 -15.94 -16.02
CA ASN A 240 9.68 -15.91 -14.68
C ASN A 240 8.67 -16.26 -13.58
N LEU A 241 7.40 -15.85 -13.72
CA LEU A 241 6.34 -16.21 -12.78
C LEU A 241 5.96 -17.70 -12.88
N GLU A 242 6.02 -18.31 -14.07
CA GLU A 242 5.87 -19.77 -14.25
C GLU A 242 7.05 -20.53 -13.61
N LEU A 243 8.30 -20.06 -13.79
CA LEU A 243 9.47 -20.62 -13.12
C LEU A 243 9.36 -20.53 -11.59
N TYR A 244 8.91 -19.38 -11.07
CA TYR A 244 8.70 -19.14 -9.65
C TYR A 244 7.61 -20.05 -9.06
N GLU A 245 6.45 -20.17 -9.71
CA GLU A 245 5.37 -21.05 -9.26
C GLU A 245 5.81 -22.52 -9.24
N ASN A 246 6.48 -22.99 -10.30
CA ASN A 246 7.03 -24.34 -10.35
C ASN A 246 8.13 -24.57 -9.29
N TRP A 247 8.97 -23.57 -9.01
CA TRP A 247 9.99 -23.63 -7.96
C TRP A 247 9.35 -23.74 -6.56
N LEU A 248 8.32 -22.94 -6.26
CA LEU A 248 7.55 -23.04 -5.01
C LEU A 248 6.96 -24.44 -4.82
N LEU A 249 6.30 -24.97 -5.86
CA LEU A 249 5.67 -26.30 -5.86
C LEU A 249 6.68 -27.46 -5.79
N SER A 250 7.94 -27.24 -6.17
CA SER A 250 8.97 -28.29 -6.18
C SER A 250 9.47 -28.68 -4.78
N GLY A 251 9.33 -27.80 -3.79
CA GLY A 251 9.95 -27.94 -2.46
C GLY A 251 11.47 -27.72 -2.43
N LYS A 252 12.15 -27.62 -3.58
CA LYS A 252 13.62 -27.54 -3.71
C LYS A 252 14.17 -26.13 -3.57
N GLN A 253 13.59 -25.36 -2.66
CA GLN A 253 13.90 -23.93 -2.49
C GLN A 253 15.34 -23.74 -1.99
N GLY A 254 15.75 -24.51 -0.98
CA GLY A 254 17.13 -24.51 -0.47
C GLY A 254 18.20 -25.03 -1.45
N ASP A 255 17.80 -25.75 -2.50
CA ASP A 255 18.73 -26.32 -3.49
C ASP A 255 19.01 -25.36 -4.67
N ILE A 256 18.01 -24.52 -5.02
CA ILE A 256 17.98 -23.78 -6.28
C ILE A 256 17.89 -22.28 -6.01
N PHE A 257 19.02 -21.58 -6.19
CA PHE A 257 19.02 -20.12 -6.24
C PHE A 257 18.28 -19.64 -7.50
N LEU A 258 17.07 -19.11 -7.36
CA LEU A 258 16.19 -18.80 -8.50
C LEU A 258 16.77 -17.77 -9.47
N GLY A 259 17.64 -16.86 -8.98
CA GLY A 259 18.40 -15.93 -9.81
C GLY A 259 19.34 -16.58 -10.83
N ASP A 260 19.70 -17.87 -10.66
CA ASP A 260 20.48 -18.67 -11.63
C ASP A 260 19.59 -19.41 -12.64
N ARG A 261 18.26 -19.28 -12.56
CA ARG A 261 17.28 -19.98 -13.41
C ARG A 261 16.60 -19.09 -14.45
N VAL A 262 16.75 -17.78 -14.33
CA VAL A 262 16.18 -16.77 -15.22
C VAL A 262 17.24 -16.20 -16.17
N SER A 263 16.83 -15.64 -17.31
CA SER A 263 17.75 -15.04 -18.28
C SER A 263 18.47 -13.81 -17.72
N ASP A 264 17.72 -12.95 -17.02
CA ASP A 264 18.19 -11.66 -16.52
C ASP A 264 17.77 -11.49 -15.05
N CYS A 265 18.74 -11.18 -14.20
CA CYS A 265 18.57 -10.88 -12.78
C CYS A 265 19.52 -9.74 -12.42
N GLN A 266 19.05 -8.78 -11.61
CA GLN A 266 19.86 -7.68 -11.11
C GLN A 266 20.17 -7.88 -9.63
N ARG A 267 21.44 -7.90 -9.24
CA ARG A 267 21.81 -7.71 -7.83
C ARG A 267 22.08 -6.22 -7.56
N ILE A 268 21.49 -5.67 -6.51
CA ILE A 268 21.65 -4.26 -6.15
C ILE A 268 21.84 -4.05 -4.64
N GLU A 269 22.65 -3.06 -4.28
CA GLU A 269 22.94 -2.68 -2.90
C GLU A 269 22.12 -1.44 -2.52
N LEU A 270 21.35 -1.52 -1.43
CA LEU A 270 20.70 -0.39 -0.76
C LEU A 270 21.54 0.04 0.44
N LYS A 271 21.81 1.34 0.53
CA LYS A 271 22.59 1.97 1.61
C LYS A 271 21.68 2.74 2.55
N GLN A 272 22.17 3.02 3.75
CA GLN A 272 21.50 3.91 4.70
C GLN A 272 21.03 5.21 4.04
N GLY A 273 19.79 5.62 4.35
CA GLY A 273 19.09 6.76 3.77
C GLY A 273 18.41 6.48 2.42
N TYR A 274 18.70 5.36 1.75
CA TYR A 274 18.03 5.04 0.47
C TYR A 274 16.58 4.64 0.73
N THR A 275 15.70 5.12 -0.15
CA THR A 275 14.32 4.63 -0.26
C THR A 275 14.20 3.82 -1.54
N PHE A 276 13.66 2.61 -1.44
CA PHE A 276 13.45 1.68 -2.54
C PHE A 276 11.96 1.40 -2.70
N VAL A 277 11.48 1.34 -3.94
CA VAL A 277 10.10 0.96 -4.29
C VAL A 277 10.13 -0.26 -5.19
N ILE A 278 9.44 -1.32 -4.79
CA ILE A 278 9.28 -2.57 -5.52
C ILE A 278 7.87 -2.60 -6.10
N PRO A 279 7.69 -2.71 -7.43
CA PRO A 279 6.37 -2.84 -8.03
C PRO A 279 5.75 -4.22 -7.80
N SER A 280 4.42 -4.28 -7.87
CA SER A 280 3.64 -5.51 -7.87
C SER A 280 4.24 -6.62 -8.74
N GLY A 281 4.40 -7.81 -8.13
CA GLY A 281 4.79 -9.05 -8.80
C GLY A 281 6.29 -9.34 -8.87
N TRP A 282 7.17 -8.37 -8.61
CA TRP A 282 8.62 -8.57 -8.71
C TRP A 282 9.13 -9.66 -7.74
N ILE A 283 9.72 -10.70 -8.31
CA ILE A 283 10.29 -11.82 -7.54
C ILE A 283 11.65 -11.35 -7.02
N HIS A 284 11.88 -11.44 -5.72
CA HIS A 284 13.10 -10.92 -5.13
C HIS A 284 13.57 -11.70 -3.90
N ALA A 285 14.89 -11.71 -3.69
CA ALA A 285 15.56 -12.23 -2.50
C ALA A 285 16.39 -11.13 -1.84
N VAL A 286 16.63 -11.22 -0.53
CA VAL A 286 17.26 -10.15 0.26
C VAL A 286 18.33 -10.70 1.20
N TYR A 287 19.53 -10.13 1.16
CA TYR A 287 20.62 -10.38 2.10
C TYR A 287 20.93 -9.15 2.96
N THR A 288 21.45 -9.40 4.16
CA THR A 288 21.74 -8.41 5.19
C THR A 288 23.24 -8.38 5.50
N PRO A 289 24.04 -7.50 4.88
CA PRO A 289 25.50 -7.46 5.05
C PRO A 289 25.97 -6.92 6.42
N THR A 290 25.10 -6.19 7.14
CA THR A 290 25.34 -5.63 8.48
C THR A 290 24.01 -5.57 9.23
N ASP A 291 24.03 -5.58 10.56
CA ASP A 291 22.85 -5.32 11.38
C ASP A 291 22.14 -4.04 10.89
N THR A 292 20.83 -4.15 10.63
CA THR A 292 20.08 -3.19 9.79
C THR A 292 18.66 -3.00 10.30
N LEU A 293 18.25 -1.74 10.41
CA LEU A 293 16.89 -1.30 10.76
C LEU A 293 16.24 -0.63 9.54
N VAL A 294 15.00 -1.03 9.25
CA VAL A 294 14.23 -0.57 8.08
C VAL A 294 12.82 -0.22 8.50
N PHE A 295 12.30 0.86 7.91
CA PHE A 295 10.87 1.15 7.88
C PHE A 295 10.34 1.03 6.46
N GLY A 296 9.21 0.36 6.27
CA GLY A 296 8.61 0.14 4.96
C GLY A 296 7.11 -0.14 5.07
N GLY A 297 6.51 -0.59 3.97
CA GLY A 297 5.08 -0.87 3.93
C GLY A 297 4.63 -1.47 2.61
N ASN A 298 3.54 -2.22 2.67
CA ASN A 298 2.88 -2.83 1.51
C ASN A 298 1.66 -1.97 1.12
N PHE A 299 1.38 -1.89 -0.18
CA PHE A 299 0.19 -1.23 -0.72
C PHE A 299 -0.28 -1.86 -2.02
N LEU A 300 -1.59 -1.83 -2.26
CA LEU A 300 -2.21 -2.13 -3.56
C LEU A 300 -2.60 -0.81 -4.23
N HIS A 301 -2.61 -0.78 -5.57
CA HIS A 301 -2.94 0.43 -6.33
C HIS A 301 -3.61 0.12 -7.66
N SER A 302 -4.40 1.06 -8.17
CA SER A 302 -5.27 0.83 -9.33
C SER A 302 -4.56 0.74 -10.69
N PHE A 303 -3.23 0.90 -10.72
CA PHE A 303 -2.44 0.96 -11.95
C PHE A 303 -1.72 -0.35 -12.30
N ASN A 304 -1.80 -1.39 -11.45
CA ASN A 304 -1.25 -2.73 -11.77
C ASN A 304 -2.16 -3.90 -11.35
N ILE A 305 -3.47 -3.68 -11.35
CA ILE A 305 -4.45 -4.67 -10.90
C ILE A 305 -4.31 -6.05 -11.59
N PRO A 306 -4.04 -6.16 -12.91
CA PRO A 306 -3.86 -7.47 -13.55
C PRO A 306 -2.70 -8.27 -12.95
N MET A 307 -1.61 -7.62 -12.51
CA MET A 307 -0.51 -8.30 -11.83
C MET A 307 -0.87 -8.68 -10.39
N GLN A 308 -1.51 -7.79 -9.64
CA GLN A 308 -1.98 -8.07 -8.27
C GLN A 308 -2.86 -9.35 -8.27
N LEU A 309 -3.86 -9.41 -9.15
CA LEU A 309 -4.73 -10.58 -9.30
C LEU A 309 -3.97 -11.83 -9.75
N LYS A 310 -2.97 -11.67 -10.63
CA LYS A 310 -2.12 -12.78 -11.08
C LYS A 310 -1.35 -13.40 -9.92
N ILE A 311 -0.73 -12.59 -9.05
CA ILE A 311 -0.01 -13.08 -7.87
C ILE A 311 -0.98 -13.75 -6.88
N TYR A 312 -2.13 -13.14 -6.59
CA TYR A 312 -3.16 -13.78 -5.75
C TYR A 312 -3.58 -15.15 -6.29
N SER A 313 -3.64 -15.31 -7.62
CA SER A 313 -3.93 -16.61 -8.23
C SER A 313 -2.79 -17.63 -8.10
N ILE A 314 -1.52 -17.19 -8.04
CA ILE A 314 -0.37 -18.06 -7.75
C ILE A 314 -0.48 -18.57 -6.32
N GLU A 315 -0.76 -17.69 -5.35
CA GLU A 315 -0.97 -18.06 -3.95
C GLU A 315 -2.11 -19.09 -3.76
N ASP A 316 -3.21 -18.95 -4.51
CA ASP A 316 -4.32 -19.92 -4.51
C ASP A 316 -3.83 -21.32 -4.97
N ARG A 317 -2.98 -21.38 -6.00
CA ARG A 317 -2.47 -22.64 -6.58
C ARG A 317 -1.36 -23.26 -5.74
N THR A 318 -0.46 -22.45 -5.18
CA THR A 318 0.61 -22.88 -4.27
C THR A 318 0.15 -23.09 -2.82
N ARG A 319 -1.14 -22.79 -2.54
CA ARG A 319 -1.82 -23.03 -1.25
C ARG A 319 -1.18 -22.28 -0.07
N VAL A 320 -0.82 -21.02 -0.29
CA VAL A 320 -0.27 -20.14 0.75
C VAL A 320 -1.24 -20.07 1.95
N PRO A 321 -0.80 -20.36 3.19
CA PRO A 321 -1.66 -20.27 4.37
C PRO A 321 -2.19 -18.85 4.58
N ASN A 322 -3.46 -18.72 4.98
CA ASN A 322 -4.14 -17.43 5.13
C ASN A 322 -3.41 -16.41 6.05
N LYS A 323 -2.58 -16.85 7.01
CA LYS A 323 -1.75 -15.96 7.86
C LYS A 323 -0.77 -15.10 7.03
N PHE A 324 -0.38 -15.58 5.84
CA PHE A 324 0.61 -14.95 4.97
C PHE A 324 -0.01 -14.35 3.69
N ARG A 325 -1.34 -14.16 3.66
CA ARG A 325 -2.06 -13.58 2.52
C ARG A 325 -2.59 -12.19 2.88
N TYR A 326 -2.84 -11.37 1.86
CA TYR A 326 -3.44 -10.05 2.04
C TYR A 326 -4.82 -10.15 2.74
N PRO A 327 -5.04 -9.51 3.90
CA PRO A 327 -6.34 -9.53 4.58
C PRO A 327 -7.43 -8.85 3.76
N PHE A 328 -8.62 -9.44 3.69
CA PHE A 328 -9.81 -8.85 3.03
C PHE A 328 -9.58 -8.45 1.55
N TYR A 329 -8.85 -9.28 0.79
CA TYR A 329 -8.41 -8.94 -0.57
C TYR A 329 -9.55 -8.74 -1.57
N TYR A 330 -10.55 -9.64 -1.59
CA TYR A 330 -11.68 -9.51 -2.53
C TYR A 330 -12.70 -8.50 -2.03
N GLU A 331 -12.87 -8.37 -0.72
CA GLU A 331 -13.62 -7.30 -0.06
C GLU A 331 -13.09 -5.92 -0.47
N MET A 332 -11.77 -5.75 -0.49
CA MET A 332 -11.11 -4.54 -1.01
C MET A 332 -11.41 -4.33 -2.50
N CYS A 333 -11.36 -5.39 -3.32
CA CYS A 333 -11.68 -5.30 -4.76
C CYS A 333 -13.11 -4.79 -5.01
N TRP A 334 -14.08 -5.19 -4.18
CA TRP A 334 -15.45 -4.66 -4.25
C TRP A 334 -15.53 -3.18 -3.94
N TYR A 335 -14.85 -2.73 -2.88
CA TYR A 335 -14.80 -1.30 -2.56
C TYR A 335 -14.08 -0.49 -3.66
N VAL A 336 -13.02 -1.01 -4.27
CA VAL A 336 -12.37 -0.36 -5.44
C VAL A 336 -13.40 -0.10 -6.56
N LEU A 337 -14.21 -1.10 -6.92
CA LEU A 337 -15.26 -0.90 -7.93
C LEU A 337 -16.30 0.15 -7.51
N GLU A 338 -16.78 0.12 -6.26
CA GLU A 338 -17.72 1.12 -5.74
C GLU A 338 -17.14 2.53 -5.83
N ARG A 339 -15.89 2.72 -5.39
CA ARG A 339 -15.22 4.03 -5.43
C ARG A 339 -15.09 4.57 -6.84
N TYR A 340 -14.71 3.74 -7.81
CA TYR A 340 -14.62 4.17 -9.21
C TYR A 340 -15.97 4.58 -9.77
N VAL A 341 -17.03 3.78 -9.56
CA VAL A 341 -18.40 4.14 -9.98
C VAL A 341 -18.87 5.42 -9.29
N TYR A 342 -18.70 5.54 -7.98
CA TYR A 342 -19.14 6.72 -7.23
C TYR A 342 -18.40 7.99 -7.67
N CYS A 343 -17.08 7.95 -7.80
CA CYS A 343 -16.30 9.15 -8.15
C CYS A 343 -16.54 9.63 -9.60
N ILE A 344 -16.89 8.72 -10.52
CA ILE A 344 -17.13 9.05 -11.93
C ILE A 344 -18.60 9.41 -12.18
N THR A 345 -19.54 8.69 -11.58
CA THR A 345 -20.99 8.78 -11.89
C THR A 345 -21.81 9.48 -10.80
N ASN A 346 -21.24 9.73 -9.63
CA ASN A 346 -21.93 10.22 -8.42
C ASN A 346 -23.07 9.30 -7.94
N ARG A 347 -23.05 8.00 -8.33
CA ARG A 347 -23.96 6.96 -7.84
C ARG A 347 -23.19 6.05 -6.87
N SER A 348 -23.65 5.96 -5.63
CA SER A 348 -23.03 5.07 -4.63
C SER A 348 -23.74 3.72 -4.62
N HIS A 349 -22.96 2.65 -4.48
CA HIS A 349 -23.45 1.28 -4.22
C HIS A 349 -23.17 0.84 -2.78
N LEU A 350 -22.79 1.76 -1.89
CA LEU A 350 -22.71 1.50 -0.46
C LEU A 350 -24.11 1.47 0.18
N THR A 351 -24.28 0.69 1.24
CA THR A 351 -25.49 0.72 2.07
C THR A 351 -25.73 2.09 2.67
N LYS A 352 -26.98 2.40 3.02
CA LYS A 352 -27.37 3.73 3.55
C LYS A 352 -26.68 4.10 4.84
N ASP A 353 -26.22 3.14 5.64
CA ASP A 353 -25.46 3.42 6.86
C ASP A 353 -24.00 3.78 6.54
N PHE A 354 -23.36 3.06 5.62
CA PHE A 354 -22.01 3.40 5.14
C PHE A 354 -21.97 4.76 4.42
N GLN A 355 -23.05 5.12 3.69
CA GLN A 355 -23.20 6.46 3.10
C GLN A 355 -23.28 7.56 4.17
N LYS A 356 -24.02 7.35 5.28
CA LYS A 356 -24.10 8.31 6.40
C LYS A 356 -22.75 8.49 7.08
N GLU A 357 -22.05 7.39 7.38
CA GLU A 357 -20.72 7.44 8.02
C GLU A 357 -19.74 8.25 7.16
N SER A 358 -19.66 7.97 5.85
CA SER A 358 -18.79 8.74 4.95
C SER A 358 -19.14 10.23 4.94
N LEU A 359 -20.44 10.57 4.89
CA LEU A 359 -20.89 11.97 4.91
C LEU A 359 -20.58 12.68 6.23
N SER A 360 -20.71 12.00 7.38
CA SER A 360 -20.35 12.56 8.69
C SER A 360 -18.87 12.94 8.74
N MET A 361 -18.00 12.00 8.33
CA MET A 361 -16.56 12.23 8.29
C MET A 361 -16.18 13.36 7.31
N ASP A 362 -16.85 13.46 6.16
CA ASP A 362 -16.62 14.56 5.22
C ASP A 362 -17.05 15.92 5.80
N MET A 363 -18.11 15.98 6.62
CA MET A 363 -18.52 17.19 7.32
C MET A 363 -17.49 17.60 8.39
N GLU A 364 -17.08 16.67 9.26
CA GLU A 364 -16.07 16.92 10.30
C GLU A 364 -14.73 17.42 9.72
N LEU A 365 -14.30 16.85 8.59
CA LEU A 365 -13.09 17.30 7.89
C LEU A 365 -13.24 18.73 7.33
N ASN A 366 -14.39 19.10 6.78
CA ASN A 366 -14.63 20.44 6.26
C ASN A 366 -14.75 21.50 7.39
N GLU A 367 -15.25 21.13 8.57
CA GLU A 367 -15.24 21.99 9.77
C GLU A 367 -13.80 22.25 10.26
N LEU A 368 -12.96 21.22 10.27
CA LEU A 368 -11.53 21.33 10.60
C LEU A 368 -10.72 22.18 9.60
N GLU A 369 -11.11 22.21 8.32
CA GLU A 369 -10.47 23.07 7.30
C GLU A 369 -10.93 24.53 7.38
N SER A 370 -12.15 24.80 7.85
CA SER A 370 -12.75 26.15 7.90
C SER A 370 -12.55 26.88 9.23
N GLY A 371 -12.19 26.17 10.30
CA GLY A 371 -11.91 26.73 11.64
C GLY A 371 -10.58 27.47 11.76
N ASN A 372 -10.52 28.72 11.26
CA ASN A 372 -9.38 29.63 11.45
C ASN A 372 -9.69 30.65 12.57
N GLY A 373 -9.14 30.42 13.76
CA GLY A 373 -9.29 31.30 14.94
C GLY A 373 -8.58 30.76 16.17
N ASP A 374 -7.45 31.38 16.50
CA ASP A 374 -6.74 31.46 17.79
C ASP A 374 -6.87 30.31 18.82
N GLU A 375 -5.86 29.44 18.88
CA GLU A 375 -5.08 29.13 20.12
C GLU A 375 -3.94 28.11 19.83
N GLU A 376 -2.93 28.08 20.71
CA GLU A 376 -1.66 27.35 20.53
C GLU A 376 -1.79 25.81 20.62
N GLY A 377 -0.95 25.08 19.88
CA GLY A 377 -0.81 23.62 20.08
C GLY A 377 -0.08 22.88 18.95
N VAL A 378 1.14 22.39 19.26
CA VAL A 378 2.04 21.66 18.33
C VAL A 378 1.41 20.36 17.77
N ASP A 379 0.38 19.81 18.41
CA ASP A 379 -0.34 18.60 17.95
C ASP A 379 -1.21 18.80 16.69
N ARG A 380 -1.59 20.03 16.33
CA ARG A 380 -2.48 20.25 15.15
C ARG A 380 -1.78 19.94 13.82
N GLU A 381 -0.48 20.18 13.68
CA GLU A 381 0.25 19.94 12.42
C GLU A 381 0.33 18.44 12.06
N ALA A 382 0.48 17.56 13.06
CA ALA A 382 0.53 16.12 12.84
C ALA A 382 -0.77 15.57 12.23
N ARG A 383 -1.93 16.06 12.67
CA ARG A 383 -3.23 15.71 12.07
C ARG A 383 -3.44 16.35 10.70
N ARG A 384 -3.00 17.60 10.51
CA ARG A 384 -3.17 18.33 9.25
C ARG A 384 -2.40 17.69 8.08
N MET A 385 -1.29 17.00 8.36
CA MET A 385 -0.47 16.39 7.30
C MET A 385 -0.96 15.00 6.84
N ASN A 386 -1.67 14.25 7.69
CA ASN A 386 -2.31 12.97 7.31
C ASN A 386 -3.51 13.15 6.35
N ASN A 387 -4.09 14.36 6.24
CA ASN A 387 -5.37 14.60 5.57
C ASN A 387 -5.24 15.23 4.16
N LYS A 388 -4.10 15.08 3.48
CA LYS A 388 -3.95 15.60 2.11
C LYS A 388 -4.73 14.73 1.11
N ARG A 389 -5.93 15.21 0.74
CA ARG A 389 -6.87 14.59 -0.21
C ARG A 389 -6.20 13.93 -1.42
N SER A 390 -6.59 12.69 -1.70
CA SER A 390 -6.49 12.16 -3.06
C SER A 390 -7.63 12.71 -3.92
N VAL A 391 -7.40 12.75 -5.24
CA VAL A 391 -8.41 13.17 -6.22
C VAL A 391 -9.66 12.29 -6.16
N LEU A 392 -9.53 11.05 -5.66
CA LEU A 392 -10.59 10.05 -5.53
C LEU A 392 -11.30 10.02 -4.15
N THR A 393 -10.93 10.86 -3.18
CA THR A 393 -11.51 10.83 -1.82
C THR A 393 -12.35 12.05 -1.43
N SER A 394 -12.61 12.99 -2.35
CA SER A 394 -13.47 14.14 -2.07
C SER A 394 -14.78 14.13 -2.90
N PRO A 395 -15.96 14.27 -2.25
CA PRO A 395 -17.22 14.54 -2.96
C PRO A 395 -17.24 15.90 -3.71
N VAL A 396 -16.21 16.72 -3.56
CA VAL A 396 -16.09 18.07 -4.15
C VAL A 396 -14.93 18.15 -5.16
N ALA A 397 -14.60 17.04 -5.82
CA ALA A 397 -13.66 16.99 -6.95
C ALA A 397 -14.23 17.58 -8.26
N ASN A 398 -14.95 18.71 -8.16
CA ASN A 398 -15.45 19.45 -9.33
C ASN A 398 -15.38 20.98 -9.16
N GLY A 399 -14.55 21.48 -8.23
CA GLY A 399 -14.50 22.89 -7.84
C GLY A 399 -13.12 23.52 -7.59
N VAL A 400 -12.00 22.82 -7.82
CA VAL A 400 -10.67 23.45 -7.73
C VAL A 400 -10.28 24.02 -9.11
N ASN A 401 -10.20 25.34 -9.19
CA ASN A 401 -9.55 26.02 -10.31
C ASN A 401 -8.05 25.72 -10.28
N LEU A 402 -7.58 24.94 -11.26
CA LEU A 402 -6.24 25.12 -11.78
C LEU A 402 -6.31 26.24 -12.82
N ASP A 403 -6.10 27.48 -12.37
CA ASP A 403 -6.00 28.65 -13.24
C ASP A 403 -4.79 28.49 -14.17
N TYR A 404 -5.04 27.97 -15.38
CA TYR A 404 -4.03 27.66 -16.38
C TYR A 404 -3.58 28.91 -17.16
N ASP A 405 -3.32 30.00 -16.45
CA ASP A 405 -2.95 31.31 -17.02
C ASP A 405 -1.88 32.02 -16.17
N GLY A 406 -0.81 31.27 -15.82
CA GLY A 406 0.22 31.69 -14.86
C GLY A 406 1.69 31.54 -15.30
N LEU A 407 1.98 31.02 -16.50
CA LEU A 407 3.37 30.72 -16.94
C LEU A 407 3.63 31.05 -18.41
N GLY A 408 3.20 32.25 -18.83
CA GLY A 408 3.34 32.77 -20.19
C GLY A 408 4.27 33.98 -20.36
N LYS A 409 5.17 34.28 -19.41
CA LYS A 409 6.00 35.51 -19.45
C LYS A 409 7.46 35.33 -19.01
N ALA A 410 8.23 34.47 -19.70
CA ALA A 410 9.69 34.43 -19.53
C ALA A 410 10.50 33.90 -20.74
N CYS A 411 10.12 34.18 -22.00
CA CYS A 411 11.10 34.26 -23.10
C CYS A 411 10.51 34.79 -24.41
N ARG A 412 11.03 35.95 -24.87
CA ARG A 412 11.29 36.34 -26.28
C ARG A 412 11.59 37.83 -26.35
N SER A 413 12.87 38.15 -26.48
CA SER A 413 13.35 39.47 -26.86
C SER A 413 13.60 39.54 -28.37
N LEU A 414 13.38 40.72 -28.95
CA LEU A 414 13.88 41.19 -30.27
C LEU A 414 13.16 40.61 -31.53
N PRO A 415 13.15 41.32 -32.69
CA PRO A 415 12.12 42.36 -32.89
C PRO A 415 11.47 42.44 -34.29
N SER A 416 10.30 43.08 -34.33
CA SER A 416 9.78 43.95 -35.41
C SER A 416 9.80 43.49 -36.89
N LEU A 417 8.60 43.28 -37.45
CA LEU A 417 8.28 43.84 -38.78
C LEU A 417 6.82 44.33 -38.85
N LYS A 418 6.57 45.37 -39.65
CA LYS A 418 5.35 46.20 -39.67
C LYS A 418 4.36 45.81 -40.79
N LYS A 419 3.16 46.41 -40.70
CA LYS A 419 2.16 46.72 -41.75
C LYS A 419 1.03 45.69 -41.96
N THR A 420 -0.25 46.04 -42.19
CA THR A 420 -0.99 47.34 -42.15
C THR A 420 -2.50 47.09 -42.29
N LEU A 421 -3.34 47.94 -41.67
CA LEU A 421 -4.68 48.41 -42.12
C LEU A 421 -5.79 47.33 -42.31
N SER A 422 -7.10 47.60 -42.21
CA SER A 422 -7.95 48.80 -41.97
C SER A 422 -9.27 48.30 -41.33
N GLY A 423 -9.92 49.01 -40.39
CA GLY A 423 -10.97 50.03 -40.64
C GLY A 423 -12.36 49.38 -40.89
N ASP A 424 -13.54 49.92 -40.53
CA ASP A 424 -14.01 51.13 -39.82
C ASP A 424 -15.57 51.00 -39.70
N SER A 425 -16.39 51.66 -38.86
CA SER A 425 -16.24 52.46 -37.63
C SER A 425 -17.64 52.82 -37.05
N SER A 426 -17.74 53.25 -35.77
CA SER A 426 -18.86 54.02 -35.14
C SER A 426 -20.27 53.37 -35.07
N SER A 427 -21.23 53.67 -34.17
CA SER A 427 -21.47 54.69 -33.11
C SER A 427 -22.79 54.30 -32.37
N ASP A 428 -23.26 54.86 -31.25
CA ASP A 428 -22.73 55.65 -30.10
C ASP A 428 -23.92 55.91 -29.11
N SER A 429 -23.67 56.40 -27.87
CA SER A 429 -24.68 56.89 -26.89
C SER A 429 -25.64 55.82 -26.31
N THR A 430 -26.17 55.87 -25.08
CA THR A 430 -26.27 56.93 -24.05
C THR A 430 -26.37 56.31 -22.63
N ARG A 431 -26.18 57.12 -21.57
CA ARG A 431 -26.41 56.72 -20.15
C ARG A 431 -27.90 56.58 -19.79
N GLY A 432 -28.22 55.65 -18.90
CA GLY A 432 -29.51 55.62 -18.17
C GLY A 432 -29.58 54.53 -17.10
N SER A 433 -29.46 54.91 -15.83
CA SER A 433 -29.72 54.01 -14.69
C SER A 433 -31.23 53.91 -14.45
N HIS A 434 -31.80 52.70 -14.35
CA HIS A 434 -32.96 52.42 -13.50
C HIS A 434 -33.04 50.95 -13.10
N ASN A 435 -33.52 50.69 -11.88
CA ASN A 435 -33.75 49.35 -11.35
C ASN A 435 -34.84 48.63 -12.14
N GLY A 436 -34.63 47.34 -12.40
CA GLY A 436 -35.67 46.43 -12.90
C GLY A 436 -35.22 44.98 -12.73
N GLN A 437 -35.82 44.27 -11.77
CA GLN A 437 -35.61 42.83 -11.62
C GLN A 437 -36.27 42.10 -12.79
N VAL A 438 -35.48 41.33 -13.55
CA VAL A 438 -35.98 40.23 -14.36
C VAL A 438 -35.08 39.03 -14.07
N TRP A 439 -35.66 37.97 -13.51
CA TRP A 439 -34.99 36.68 -13.43
C TRP A 439 -34.93 36.08 -14.83
N ASP A 440 -33.72 35.76 -15.30
CA ASP A 440 -33.52 35.01 -16.54
C ASP A 440 -33.01 33.59 -16.19
N PRO A 441 -33.88 32.56 -16.19
CA PRO A 441 -33.53 31.21 -15.75
C PRO A 441 -32.89 30.41 -16.89
N GLN A 442 -31.69 30.81 -17.33
CA GLN A 442 -30.83 29.99 -18.18
C GLN A 442 -29.53 29.63 -17.48
N CYS A 443 -29.68 28.79 -16.44
CA CYS A 443 -28.58 27.93 -16.02
C CYS A 443 -28.32 26.92 -17.14
N SER A 444 -27.39 27.25 -18.04
CA SER A 444 -26.88 26.32 -19.03
C SER A 444 -26.43 25.04 -18.32
N PRO A 445 -26.83 23.83 -18.78
CA PRO A 445 -26.43 22.60 -18.11
C PRO A 445 -24.91 22.56 -18.05
N LYS A 446 -24.37 22.32 -16.84
CA LYS A 446 -22.94 22.06 -16.67
C LYS A 446 -22.59 20.93 -17.63
N LYS A 447 -21.70 21.18 -18.59
CA LYS A 447 -21.18 20.12 -19.47
C LYS A 447 -20.74 18.95 -18.58
N ASP A 448 -21.27 17.76 -18.84
CA ASP A 448 -20.80 16.54 -18.19
C ASP A 448 -19.29 16.47 -18.38
N ARG A 449 -18.57 16.57 -17.26
CA ARG A 449 -17.11 16.50 -17.24
C ARG A 449 -16.74 15.04 -17.38
N GLN A 450 -16.54 14.61 -18.62
CA GLN A 450 -16.07 13.27 -18.93
C GLN A 450 -14.73 13.02 -18.23
N VAL A 451 -14.68 11.97 -17.41
CA VAL A 451 -13.45 11.52 -16.74
C VAL A 451 -12.65 10.67 -17.74
N HIS A 452 -11.34 10.92 -17.80
CA HIS A 452 -10.42 10.14 -18.63
C HIS A 452 -9.53 9.28 -17.73
N LEU A 453 -9.74 7.97 -17.75
CA LEU A 453 -8.91 7.00 -17.04
C LEU A 453 -7.69 6.60 -17.87
N THR A 454 -6.62 6.16 -17.20
CA THR A 454 -5.47 5.57 -17.90
C THR A 454 -5.82 4.18 -18.43
N HIS A 455 -5.10 3.73 -19.47
CA HIS A 455 -5.26 2.37 -19.99
C HIS A 455 -5.01 1.28 -18.92
N PHE A 456 -4.10 1.53 -17.98
CA PHE A 456 -3.83 0.65 -16.84
C PHE A 456 -5.04 0.45 -15.94
N GLU A 457 -5.78 1.52 -15.65
CA GLU A 457 -7.00 1.46 -14.83
C GLU A 457 -8.14 0.80 -15.60
N LEU A 458 -8.31 1.10 -16.89
CA LEU A 458 -9.35 0.48 -17.74
C LEU A 458 -9.15 -1.04 -17.88
N GLU A 459 -7.92 -1.49 -18.11
CA GLU A 459 -7.58 -2.91 -18.10
C GLU A 459 -7.79 -3.51 -16.70
N GLY A 460 -7.34 -2.81 -15.65
CA GLY A 460 -7.45 -3.27 -14.28
C GLY A 460 -8.89 -3.44 -13.79
N LEU A 461 -9.77 -2.48 -14.06
CA LEU A 461 -11.20 -2.53 -13.72
C LEU A 461 -11.88 -3.69 -14.44
N ARG A 462 -11.58 -3.90 -15.73
CA ARG A 462 -12.06 -5.06 -16.48
C ARG A 462 -11.61 -6.36 -15.82
N CYS A 463 -10.33 -6.48 -15.44
CA CYS A 463 -9.83 -7.67 -14.75
C CYS A 463 -10.47 -7.86 -13.36
N LEU A 464 -10.82 -6.81 -12.62
CA LEU A 464 -11.60 -6.95 -11.38
C LEU A 464 -12.99 -7.51 -11.66
N VAL A 465 -13.71 -6.97 -12.63
CA VAL A 465 -15.04 -7.44 -13.02
C VAL A 465 -15.00 -8.91 -13.44
N ASP A 466 -14.16 -9.26 -14.42
CA ASP A 466 -14.00 -10.62 -14.92
C ASP A 466 -13.62 -11.59 -13.78
N LYS A 467 -12.79 -11.14 -12.83
CA LYS A 467 -12.38 -11.94 -11.67
C LYS A 467 -13.51 -12.13 -10.66
N LEU A 468 -14.20 -11.07 -10.24
CA LEU A 468 -15.26 -11.13 -9.23
C LEU A 468 -16.50 -11.88 -9.73
N GLU A 469 -16.78 -11.85 -11.04
CA GLU A 469 -17.80 -12.70 -11.65
C GLU A 469 -17.37 -14.17 -11.73
N SER A 470 -16.08 -14.47 -11.92
CA SER A 470 -15.56 -15.84 -11.94
C SER A 470 -15.55 -16.54 -10.57
N LEU A 471 -15.71 -15.80 -9.47
CA LEU A 471 -15.71 -16.36 -8.12
C LEU A 471 -17.00 -17.15 -7.86
N PRO A 472 -16.92 -18.37 -7.28
CA PRO A 472 -18.13 -19.10 -6.88
C PRO A 472 -18.84 -18.32 -5.78
N LEU A 473 -20.18 -18.35 -5.75
CA LEU A 473 -21.01 -17.52 -4.86
C LEU A 473 -20.53 -17.47 -3.40
N HIS A 474 -20.19 -18.64 -2.82
CA HIS A 474 -19.70 -18.77 -1.44
C HIS A 474 -18.28 -18.20 -1.18
N LYS A 475 -17.62 -17.66 -2.21
CA LYS A 475 -16.32 -16.97 -2.16
C LYS A 475 -16.33 -15.62 -2.87
N LYS A 476 -17.51 -15.06 -3.22
CA LYS A 476 -17.59 -13.71 -3.80
C LYS A 476 -17.03 -12.64 -2.86
N CYS A 477 -17.03 -12.88 -1.54
CA CYS A 477 -16.45 -11.97 -0.54
C CYS A 477 -17.00 -10.53 -0.65
N VAL A 478 -18.31 -10.41 -0.92
CA VAL A 478 -19.00 -9.11 -0.95
C VAL A 478 -18.96 -8.54 0.47
N PRO A 479 -18.37 -7.35 0.68
CA PRO A 479 -18.26 -6.78 2.01
C PRO A 479 -19.59 -6.17 2.45
N THR A 480 -19.83 -6.13 3.76
CA THR A 480 -21.08 -5.65 4.38
C THR A 480 -21.46 -4.21 4.05
N GLY A 481 -20.52 -3.42 3.52
CA GLY A 481 -20.75 -2.06 3.07
C GLY A 481 -21.47 -1.94 1.73
N ILE A 482 -21.55 -2.99 0.89
CA ILE A 482 -22.16 -2.94 -0.45
C ILE A 482 -23.66 -3.32 -0.40
N GLU A 483 -24.50 -2.58 -1.14
CA GLU A 483 -25.97 -2.74 -1.15
C GLU A 483 -26.46 -3.81 -2.14
N ASP A 484 -25.92 -3.84 -3.36
CA ASP A 484 -26.23 -4.82 -4.43
C ASP A 484 -24.99 -5.04 -5.30
N GLU A 485 -24.39 -6.24 -5.26
CA GLU A 485 -23.16 -6.52 -5.98
C GLU A 485 -23.34 -6.65 -7.50
N ASP A 486 -24.52 -7.09 -7.97
CA ASP A 486 -24.79 -7.31 -9.38
C ASP A 486 -25.13 -5.98 -10.07
N ALA A 487 -25.83 -5.07 -9.38
CA ALA A 487 -26.04 -3.69 -9.81
C ALA A 487 -24.72 -2.91 -9.93
N LEU A 488 -23.79 -3.09 -8.98
CA LEU A 488 -22.45 -2.51 -9.05
C LEU A 488 -21.67 -3.03 -10.26
N ILE A 489 -21.67 -4.35 -10.50
CA ILE A 489 -21.00 -4.93 -11.68
C ILE A 489 -21.63 -4.42 -12.99
N ALA A 490 -22.95 -4.26 -13.04
CA ALA A 490 -23.65 -3.71 -14.21
C ALA A 490 -23.22 -2.26 -14.51
N ASP A 491 -23.10 -1.41 -13.49
CA ASP A 491 -22.67 -0.01 -13.63
C ASP A 491 -21.16 0.15 -13.93
N VAL A 492 -20.30 -0.81 -13.57
CA VAL A 492 -18.89 -0.82 -14.02
C VAL A 492 -18.78 -1.22 -15.50
N LYS A 493 -19.75 -1.99 -16.02
CA LYS A 493 -19.78 -2.46 -17.41
C LYS A 493 -20.40 -1.45 -18.40
N SER A 494 -21.14 -0.45 -17.92
CA SER A 494 -21.80 0.59 -18.72
C SER A 494 -20.87 1.76 -19.06
#